data_AF-X1L2H0-F1
#
_entry.id   AF-X1L2H0-F1
#
_cell.length_a   1.000
_cell.length_b   1.000
_cell.length_c   1.000
_cell.angle_alpha   90.00
_cell.angle_beta   90.00
_cell.angle_gamma   90.00
#
_symmetry.space_group_name_H-M   'P 1'
#
loop_
_entity.id
_entity.type
_entity.pdbx_description
1 polymer ?
#
loop_
_entity_poly.entity_id
_entity_poly.type
_entity_poly.pdbx_seq_one_letter_code
_entity_poly.pdbx_strand_id
1 'polypeptide(L)' 'MIKENKKAVDDYKSGKTWAINFLVGQIMRLTDKRADFNVAKKILKEKLN' A
#
# COMPACT_ATOMS: atom_id res chain seq x y z
N MET A 1 -4.61 7.90 -4.09
CA MET A 1 -4.14 6.80 -3.23
C MET A 1 -3.14 7.24 -2.14
N ILE A 2 -1.83 7.46 -2.38
CA ILE A 2 -0.87 7.80 -1.29
C ILE A 2 -1.25 9.09 -0.55
N LYS A 3 -1.65 10.16 -1.27
CA LYS A 3 -2.11 11.41 -0.65
C LYS A 3 -3.42 11.27 0.14
N GLU A 4 -4.26 10.31 -0.23
CA GLU A 4 -5.56 10.05 0.39
C GLU A 4 -5.46 9.10 1.59
N ASN A 5 -4.38 8.31 1.67
CA ASN A 5 -4.13 7.33 2.72
C ASN A 5 -2.96 7.75 3.61
N LYS A 6 -2.85 9.04 3.94
CA LYS A 6 -1.75 9.61 4.76
C LYS A 6 -1.51 8.81 6.04
N LYS A 7 -2.57 8.50 6.79
CA LYS A 7 -2.46 7.72 8.03
C LYS A 7 -1.79 6.36 7.83
N ALA A 8 -2.16 5.62 6.78
CA ALA A 8 -1.58 4.31 6.50
C ALA A 8 -0.12 4.41 6.03
N VAL A 9 0.23 5.49 5.33
CA VAL A 9 1.62 5.80 4.96
C VAL A 9 2.46 6.10 6.21
N ASP A 10 1.95 6.92 7.13
CA ASP A 10 2.62 7.27 8.37
C ASP A 10 2.72 6.07 9.33
N ASP A 11 1.68 5.25 9.41
CA ASP A 11 1.68 3.99 10.14
C ASP A 11 2.76 3.04 9.60
N TYR A 12 2.88 2.89 8.27
CA TYR A 12 3.95 2.09 7.68
C TYR A 12 5.34 2.66 8.00
N LYS A 13 5.53 3.97 7.87
CA LYS A 13 6.80 4.66 8.16
C LYS A 13 7.19 4.61 9.64
N SER A 14 6.22 4.53 10.54
CA SER A 14 6.45 4.32 11.98
C SER A 14 6.70 2.85 12.35
N GLY A 15 6.85 1.96 11.35
CA GLY A 15 7.18 0.55 11.55
C GLY A 15 5.97 -0.39 11.66
N LYS A 16 4.74 0.12 11.50
CA LYS A 16 3.54 -0.72 11.53
C LYS A 16 3.35 -1.45 10.20
N THR A 17 3.92 -2.64 10.13
CA THR A 17 3.93 -3.49 8.92
C THR A 17 2.55 -3.86 8.39
N TRP A 18 1.49 -3.86 9.20
CA TRP A 18 0.13 -4.12 8.75
C TRP A 18 -0.39 -3.08 7.75
N ALA A 19 0.09 -1.84 7.85
CA ALA A 19 -0.40 -0.73 7.05
C ALA A 19 -0.09 -0.92 5.56
N ILE A 20 0.96 -1.67 5.20
CA ILE A 20 1.25 -1.96 3.79
C ILE A 20 0.22 -2.89 3.17
N ASN A 21 -0.31 -3.86 3.93
CA ASN A 21 -1.34 -4.76 3.41
C ASN A 21 -2.66 -4.01 3.18
N PHE A 22 -2.97 -3.02 4.04
CA PHE A 22 -4.10 -2.11 3.82
C PHE A 22 -3.94 -1.31 2.52
N LEU A 23 -2.76 -0.73 2.29
CA LEU A 23 -2.43 0.01 1.06
C LEU A 23 -2.53 -0.90 -0.18
N VAL A 24 -2.04 -2.14 -0.11
CA VAL A 24 -2.20 -3.12 -1.19
C VAL A 24 -3.69 -3.40 -1.46
N GLY A 25 -4.51 -3.57 -0.41
CA GLY A 25 -5.96 -3.76 -0.56
C GLY A 25 -6.64 -2.59 -1.29
N GLN A 26 -6.22 -1.35 -1.03
CA GLN A 26 -6.70 -0.18 -1.78
C GLN A 26 -6.31 -0.24 -3.26
N ILE A 27 -5.09 -0.68 -3.59
CA ILE A 27 -4.67 -0.89 -4.99
C ILE A 27 -5.53 -1.95 -5.66
N MET A 28 -5.77 -3.07 -4.98
CA MET A 28 -6.61 -4.14 -5.53
C MET A 28 -8.04 -3.63 -5.80
N ARG A 29 -8.61 -2.82 -4.91
CA ARG A 29 -9.93 -2.21 -5.11
C ARG A 29 -9.94 -1.26 -6.31
N LEU A 30 -8.97 -0.35 -6.42
CA LEU A 30 -8.90 0.64 -7.49
C LEU A 30 -8.65 0.01 -8.88
N THR A 31 -7.93 -1.10 -8.91
CA THR A 31 -7.61 -1.82 -10.14
C THR A 31 -8.65 -2.89 -10.49
N ASP A 32 -9.69 -3.05 -9.67
CA ASP A 32 -10.68 -4.13 -9.78
C ASP A 32 -10.02 -5.52 -9.84
N LYS A 33 -9.10 -5.78 -8.89
CA LYS A 33 -8.32 -7.02 -8.73
C LYS A 33 -7.46 -7.41 -9.94
N ARG A 34 -7.24 -6.51 -10.89
CA ARG A 34 -6.37 -6.74 -12.06
C ARG A 34 -4.89 -6.64 -11.74
N ALA A 35 -4.52 -5.92 -10.69
CA ALA A 35 -3.13 -5.87 -10.24
C ALA A 35 -2.75 -7.11 -9.43
N ASP A 36 -1.52 -7.60 -9.64
CA ASP A 36 -0.95 -8.65 -8.82
C ASP A 36 -0.59 -8.13 -7.41
N PHE A 37 -0.95 -8.91 -6.39
CA PHE A 37 -0.74 -8.55 -4.99
C PHE A 37 0.74 -8.39 -4.64
N ASN A 38 1.59 -9.33 -5.08
CA ASN A 38 3.00 -9.36 -4.74
C ASN A 38 3.75 -8.22 -5.43
N VAL A 39 3.43 -7.96 -6.70
CA VAL A 39 3.97 -6.84 -7.48
C VAL A 39 3.54 -5.50 -6.85
N ALA A 40 2.26 -5.32 -6.53
CA ALA A 40 1.76 -4.11 -5.90
C ALA A 40 2.43 -3.85 -4.54
N LYS A 41 2.61 -4.90 -3.73
CA LYS A 41 3.31 -4.82 -2.44
C LYS A 41 4.78 -4.44 -2.61
N LYS A 42 5.48 -5.03 -3.59
CA LYS A 42 6.89 -4.71 -3.89
C LYS A 42 7.04 -3.24 -4.29
N ILE A 43 6.25 -2.78 -5.25
CA ILE A 43 6.28 -1.39 -5.73
C ILE A 43 5.93 -0.40 -4.60
N LEU A 44 4.95 -0.74 -3.75
CA LEU A 44 4.62 0.09 -2.59
C LEU A 44 5.78 0.19 -1.61
N LYS A 45 6.48 -0.92 -1.30
CA LYS A 45 7.67 -0.88 -0.43
C LYS A 45 8.75 0.03 -1.01
N GLU A 46 9.05 -0.12 -2.31
CA GLU A 46 10.05 0.70 -3.01
C GLU A 46 9.71 2.19 -3.01
N LYS A 47 8.41 2.55 -3.09
CA LYS A 47 7.95 3.95 -3.07
C LYS A 47 7.86 4.57 -1.68
N LEU A 48 7.84 3.76 -0.62
CA LEU A 48 7.64 4.21 0.76
C LEU A 48 8.92 4.17 1.60
N ASN A 49 9.98 3.51 1.12
CA ASN A 49 11.35 3.75 1.53
C ASN A 49 11.80 5.15 1.12
#